data_AF-X0WYE0-F1
#
_entry.id   AF-X0WYE0-F1
#
_cell.length_a   1.000
_cell.length_b   1.000
_cell.length_c   1.000
_cell.angle_alpha   90.00
_cell.angle_beta   90.00
_cell.angle_gamma   90.00
#
_symmetry.space_group_name_H-M   'P 1'
#
loop_
_entity.id
_entity.type
_entity.pdbx_description
1 polymer ?
#
loop_
_entity_poly.entity_id
_entity_poly.type
_entity_poly.pdbx_seq_one_letter_code
_entity_poly.pdbx_strand_id
1 'polypeptide(L)' 'SVELAPFLGLADLLVDLVETGRTLRENGLIELATIMESQATLVVNRASHKLRLKTIQELVGNLATEVARRRDEEQAE' A
#
# COMPACT_ATOMS: atom_id res chain seq x y z
N SER A 1 1.94 -5.92 18.85
CA SER A 1 2.94 -5.19 18.08
C SER A 1 4.04 -6.13 17.66
N VAL A 2 4.29 -6.21 16.35
CA VAL A 2 5.40 -6.99 15.75
C VAL A 2 6.76 -6.44 16.23
N GLU A 3 6.79 -5.14 16.55
CA GLU A 3 7.91 -4.35 17.05
C GLU A 3 8.40 -4.78 18.44
N LEU A 4 7.59 -5.53 19.20
CA LEU A 4 7.96 -6.04 20.52
C LEU A 4 8.87 -7.29 20.43
N ALA A 5 8.83 -8.01 19.31
CA ALA A 5 9.58 -9.25 19.15
C ALA A 5 11.11 -9.05 19.24
N PRO A 6 11.72 -8.03 18.60
CA PRO A 6 13.14 -7.71 18.80
C PRO A 6 13.45 -7.27 20.23
N PHE A 7 12.57 -6.46 20.84
CA PHE A 7 12.78 -5.96 22.20
C PHE A 7 12.83 -7.09 23.24
N LEU A 8 12.01 -8.13 23.08
CA LEU A 8 11.99 -9.30 23.95
C LEU A 8 12.99 -10.40 23.56
N GLY A 9 13.81 -10.19 22.53
CA GLY A 9 14.75 -11.19 22.03
C GLY A 9 14.10 -12.41 21.38
N LEU A 10 12.86 -12.28 20.88
CA LEU A 10 12.13 -13.35 20.21
C LEU A 10 12.47 -13.45 18.71
N ALA A 11 13.01 -12.37 18.13
CA ALA A 11 13.44 -12.31 16.74
C ALA A 11 14.59 -11.31 16.59
N ASP A 12 15.56 -11.61 15.72
CA ASP A 12 16.65 -10.68 15.42
C ASP A 12 16.20 -9.53 14.51
N LEU A 13 15.24 -9.81 13.62
CA LEU A 13 14.74 -8.90 12.59
C LEU A 13 13.23 -9.09 12.41
N LEU A 14 12.56 -8.07 11.87
CA LEU A 14 11.17 -8.14 11.44
C LEU A 14 11.01 -7.60 10.02
N VAL A 15 9.93 -8.03 9.38
CA VAL A 15 9.47 -7.52 8.10
C VAL A 15 8.08 -6.93 8.31
N ASP A 16 7.91 -5.67 7.95
CA ASP A 16 6.64 -4.96 8.15
C ASP A 16 6.39 -3.97 7.00
N LEU A 17 5.13 -3.55 6.85
CA LEU A 17 4.72 -2.52 5.91
C LEU A 17 4.83 -1.15 6.58
N VAL A 18 5.71 -0.30 6.07
CA VAL A 18 5.97 1.03 6.63
C VAL A 18 5.90 2.11 5.55
N GLU A 19 5.49 3.32 5.94
CA GLU A 19 5.40 4.47 5.04
C GLU A 19 6.57 5.45 5.28
N THR A 20 6.52 6.25 6.34
CA THR A 20 7.57 7.26 6.65
C THR A 20 8.69 6.73 7.56
N GLY A 21 8.59 5.47 8.00
CA GLY A 21 9.48 4.88 8.99
C GLY A 21 9.38 5.48 10.40
N ARG A 22 8.43 6.40 10.66
CA ARG A 22 8.27 7.06 11.96
C ARG A 22 8.07 6.06 13.10
N THR A 23 7.16 5.09 12.93
CA THR A 23 6.86 4.06 13.92
C THR A 23 8.09 3.20 14.26
N LEU A 24 8.94 2.90 13.27
CA LEU A 24 10.18 2.16 13.50
C LEU A 24 11.10 2.95 14.42
N ARG A 25 11.31 4.25 14.14
CA ARG A 25 12.18 5.13 14.94
C ARG A 25 11.68 5.29 16.38
N GLU A 26 10.36 5.41 16.57
CA GLU A 26 9.74 5.51 17.90
C GLU A 26 9.97 4.24 18.74
N ASN A 27 10.17 3.08 18.10
CA ASN A 27 10.49 1.81 18.75
C ASN A 27 12.00 1.47 18.75
N GLY A 28 12.87 2.43 18.39
CA GLY A 28 14.32 2.20 18.34
C GLY A 28 14.78 1.25 17.23
N LEU A 29 13.92 1.03 16.22
CA LEU A 29 14.21 0.20 15.06
C LEU A 29 14.75 1.05 13.90
N ILE A 30 15.56 0.42 13.06
CA ILE A 30 16.14 1.02 11.85
C ILE A 30 15.69 0.24 10.62
N GLU A 31 15.43 0.94 9.53
CA GLU A 31 15.18 0.30 8.24
C GLU A 31 16.50 -0.19 7.65
N LEU A 32 16.57 -1.48 7.31
CA LEU A 32 17.78 -2.10 6.77
C LEU A 32 17.75 -2.18 5.25
N ALA A 33 16.61 -2.60 4.70
CA ALA A 33 16.41 -2.76 3.27
C ALA A 33 14.91 -2.76 2.94
N THR A 34 14.55 -2.12 1.84
CA THR A 34 13.23 -2.24 1.24
C THR A 34 13.15 -3.56 0.48
N ILE A 35 12.19 -4.42 0.85
CA ILE A 35 11.96 -5.70 0.15
C ILE A 35 11.15 -5.46 -1.11
N MET A 36 10.06 -4.70 -0.99
CA MET A 36 9.21 -4.33 -2.11
C MET A 36 8.45 -3.04 -1.83
N GLU A 37 8.20 -2.28 -2.89
CA GLU A 37 7.22 -1.20 -2.88
C GLU A 37 5.81 -1.78 -3.02
N SER A 38 4.86 -1.20 -2.29
CA SER A 38 3.46 -1.60 -2.32
C SER A 38 2.58 -0.44 -2.73
N GLN A 39 1.59 -0.72 -3.58
CA GLN A 39 0.60 0.26 -4.01
C GLN A 39 -0.79 -0.36 -4.04
N ALA A 40 -1.81 0.44 -3.78
CA ALA A 40 -3.19 0.03 -3.97
C ALA A 40 -3.44 -0.29 -5.45
N THR A 41 -4.11 -1.42 -5.72
CA THR A 41 -4.47 -1.86 -7.08
C THR A 41 -5.93 -2.29 -7.11
N LEU A 42 -6.68 -1.83 -8.12
CA LEU A 42 -8.03 -2.33 -8.39
C LEU A 42 -7.95 -3.72 -9.03
N VAL A 43 -8.38 -4.74 -8.30
CA VAL A 43 -8.44 -6.12 -8.79
C VAL A 43 -9.87 -6.51 -9.15
N VAL A 44 -10.08 -7.01 -10.36
CA VAL A 44 -11.40 -7.40 -10.85
C VAL A 44 -11.47 -8.91 -11.08
N ASN A 45 -12.52 -9.54 -10.57
CA ASN A 45 -12.82 -10.94 -10.86
C ASN A 45 -13.09 -11.14 -12.38
N ARG A 46 -12.42 -12.14 -12.98
CA ARG A 46 -12.50 -12.40 -14.44
C ARG A 46 -13.91 -12.72 -14.94
N ALA A 47 -14.70 -13.47 -14.18
CA ALA A 47 -16.07 -13.82 -14.57
C ALA A 47 -16.97 -12.59 -14.47
N SER A 48 -16.88 -11.83 -13.37
CA SER A 48 -17.60 -10.57 -13.22
C SER A 48 -17.22 -9.56 -14.31
N HIS A 49 -15.94 -9.46 -14.68
CA HIS A 49 -15.47 -8.57 -15.75
C HIS A 49 -16.17 -8.84 -17.09
N LYS A 50 -16.46 -10.11 -17.41
CA LYS A 50 -17.19 -10.48 -18.63
C LYS A 50 -18.69 -10.23 -18.49
N LEU A 51 -19.29 -10.67 -17.39
CA LEU A 51 -20.74 -10.62 -17.19
C LEU A 51 -21.28 -9.22 -16.89
N ARG A 52 -20.44 -8.34 -16.34
CA ARG A 52 -20.78 -6.98 -15.89
C ARG A 52 -19.87 -5.93 -16.53
N LEU A 53 -19.47 -6.18 -17.78
CA LEU A 53 -18.47 -5.39 -18.50
C LEU A 53 -18.75 -3.89 -18.43
N LYS A 54 -19.96 -3.46 -18.78
CA LYS A 54 -20.34 -2.04 -18.82
C LYS A 54 -20.17 -1.36 -17.45
N THR A 55 -20.79 -1.91 -16.42
CA THR A 55 -20.72 -1.35 -15.05
C THR A 55 -19.27 -1.32 -14.52
N ILE A 56 -18.48 -2.35 -14.82
CA ILE A 56 -17.08 -2.39 -14.38
C ILE A 56 -16.24 -1.37 -15.15
N GLN A 57 -16.44 -1.22 -16.46
CA GLN A 57 -15.74 -0.21 -17.25
C GLN A 57 -16.07 1.21 -16.78
N GLU A 58 -17.34 1.49 -16.47
CA GLU A 58 -17.76 2.77 -15.89
C GLU A 58 -17.05 3.03 -14.56
N LEU A 59 -17.02 2.05 -13.65
CA LEU A 59 -16.33 2.17 -12.36
C LEU A 59 -14.81 2.40 -12.55
N VAL A 60 -14.17 1.62 -13.42
CA VAL A 60 -12.74 1.74 -13.72
C VAL A 60 -12.43 3.13 -14.28
N GLY A 61 -13.24 3.64 -15.20
CA GLY A 61 -13.07 4.96 -15.80
C GLY A 61 -13.21 6.10 -14.79
N ASN A 62 -14.23 6.02 -13.93
CA ASN A 62 -14.45 7.01 -12.87
C ASN A 62 -13.29 7.01 -11.86
N LEU A 63 -12.84 5.82 -11.44
CA LEU A 63 -11.71 5.71 -10.52
C LEU A 63 -10.40 6.20 -11.14
N ALA A 64 -10.15 5.88 -12.41
CA ALA A 64 -8.95 6.33 -13.12
C ALA A 64 -8.90 7.85 -13.22
N THR A 65 -10.03 8.50 -13.52
CA THR A 65 -10.14 9.96 -13.55
C THR A 65 -9.83 10.59 -12.19
N GLU A 66 -10.41 10.05 -11.13
CA GLU A 66 -10.21 10.57 -9.78
C GLU A 66 -8.78 10.35 -9.26
N VAL A 67 -8.17 9.20 -9.57
CA VAL A 67 -6.76 8.92 -9.21
C VAL A 67 -5.82 9.87 -9.95
N ALA A 68 -6.07 10.16 -11.23
CA ALA A 68 -5.27 11.13 -11.97
C ALA A 68 -5.38 12.54 -11.36
N ARG A 69 -6.60 12.99 -11.05
CA ARG A 69 -6.84 14.28 -10.40
C ARG A 69 -6.06 14.43 -9.10
N ARG A 70 -6.09 13.41 -8.22
CA ARG A 70 -5.38 13.45 -6.94
C ARG A 70 -3.86 13.47 -7.10
N ARG A 71 -3.33 12.73 -8.07
CA ARG A 71 -1.88 12.73 -8.35
C ARG A 71 -1.40 14.10 -8.82
N ASP A 72 -2.18 14.78 -9.66
CA ASP A 72 -1.83 16.11 -10.14
C ASP A 72 -1.86 17.14 -8.99
N GLU A 73 -2.79 17.01 -8.05
CA GLU A 73 -2.87 17.83 -6.83
C GLU A 73 -1.68 17.60 -5.90
N GLU A 74 -1.32 16.34 -5.64
CA GLU A 74 -0.16 15.97 -4.80
C GLU A 74 1.19 16.42 -5.40
N GLN A 75 1.28 16.59 -6.73
CA GLN A 75 2.50 17.07 -7.40
C GLN A 75 2.61 18.60 -7.46
N ALA A 76 1.50 19.31 -7.25
CA ALA A 76 1.47 20.78 -7.24
C ALA A 76 1.80 21.38 -5.87
N GLU A 77 1.75 20.57 -4.81
CA GLU A 77 2.17 20.88 -3.43
C GLU A 77 3.67 20.63 -3.20
#